data_AF-A0A3D5R8A3-F1
#
_entry.id   AF-A0A3D5R8A3-F1
#
_cell.length_a   1.000
_cell.length_b   1.000
_cell.length_c   1.000
_cell.angle_alpha   90.00
_cell.angle_beta   90.00
_cell.angle_gamma   90.00
#
_symmetry.space_group_name_H-M   'P 1'
#
loop_
_entity.id
_entity.type
_entity.pdbx_description
1 polymer ?
#
loop_
_entity_poly.entity_id
_entity_poly.type
_entity_poly.pdbx_seq_one_letter_code
_entity_poly.pdbx_strand_id
1 'polypeptide(L)' 'MKTSKMIAPIIITILLLMYISFFVWAWSITPVPLWGKVVGLVIPISLMGVSIFVLIERIKEIRSGEEDDLSKY' A
#
# COMPACT_ATOMS: atom_id res chain seq x y z
N MET A 1 -13.23 -9.12 18.63
CA MET A 1 -12.94 -9.66 17.28
C MET A 1 -12.76 -8.60 16.18
N LYS A 2 -13.11 -7.32 16.38
CA LYS A 2 -12.95 -6.28 15.35
C LYS A 2 -11.52 -5.73 15.20
N THR A 3 -10.76 -5.65 16.29
CA THR A 3 -9.38 -5.11 16.28
C THR A 3 -8.38 -6.05 15.60
N SER A 4 -8.50 -7.37 15.79
CA SER A 4 -7.63 -8.35 15.15
C SER A 4 -7.75 -8.35 13.62
N LYS A 5 -8.96 -8.14 13.09
CA LYS A 5 -9.22 -8.06 11.63
C LYS A 5 -8.59 -6.82 10.98
N MET A 6 -8.35 -5.73 11.74
CA MET A 6 -7.70 -4.53 11.23
C MET A 6 -6.17 -4.60 11.26
N ILE A 7 -5.59 -5.42 12.14
CA ILE A 7 -4.13 -5.52 12.30
C ILE A 7 -3.48 -6.07 11.03
N ALA A 8 -4.05 -7.12 10.44
CA ALA A 8 -3.52 -7.74 9.22
C ALA A 8 -3.37 -6.77 8.04
N PRO A 9 -4.43 -6.07 7.56
CA PRO A 9 -4.30 -5.15 6.43
C PRO A 9 -3.37 -3.96 6.74
N ILE A 10 -3.34 -3.47 7.98
CA ILE A 10 -2.44 -2.39 8.38
C ILE A 10 -0.98 -2.83 8.30
N ILE A 11 -0.62 -3.98 8.89
CA ILE A 11 0.76 -4.49 8.88
C ILE A 11 1.22 -4.75 7.44
N ILE A 12 0.38 -5.38 6.61
CA ILE A 12 0.70 -5.66 5.21
C ILE A 12 0.94 -4.36 4.45
N THR A 13 0.09 -3.34 4.66
CA THR A 13 0.26 -2.04 4.00
C THR A 13 1.56 -1.36 4.45
N ILE A 14 1.90 -1.40 5.74
CA ILE A 14 3.17 -0.84 6.26
C ILE A 14 4.38 -1.54 5.62
N LEU A 15 4.38 -2.87 5.57
CA LEU A 15 5.46 -3.64 4.94
C LEU A 15 5.59 -3.32 3.45
N LEU A 16 4.47 -3.21 2.74
CA LEU A 16 4.43 -2.81 1.33
C LEU A 16 4.98 -1.39 1.13
N LEU A 17 4.57 -0.43 1.95
CA LEU A 17 5.08 0.95 1.88
C LEU A 17 6.58 1.01 2.18
N MET A 18 7.07 0.22 3.14
CA MET A 18 8.50 0.13 3.45
C MET A 18 9.29 -0.43 2.26
N TYR A 19 8.79 -1.50 1.63
CA TYR A 19 9.38 -2.09 0.44
C TYR A 19 9.43 -1.11 -0.75
N ILE A 20 8.31 -0.44 -1.04
CA ILE A 20 8.26 0.55 -2.14
C ILE A 20 9.15 1.76 -1.83
N SER A 21 9.20 2.20 -0.56
CA SER A 21 10.09 3.30 -0.15
C SER A 21 11.56 2.95 -0.36
N PHE A 22 11.96 1.70 -0.09
CA PHE A 22 13.29 1.21 -0.39
C PHE A 22 13.59 1.24 -1.90
N PHE A 23 12.62 0.83 -2.73
CA PHE A 23 12.76 0.91 -4.19
C PHE A 23 12.91 2.36 -4.69
N VAL A 24 12.07 3.27 -4.17
CA VAL A 24 12.13 4.71 -4.48
C VAL A 24 13.51 5.28 -4.10
N TRP A 25 14.01 4.93 -2.92
CA TRP A 25 15.34 5.36 -2.47
C TRP A 25 16.46 4.83 -3.39
N ALA A 26 16.44 3.53 -3.71
CA ALA A 26 17.42 2.90 -4.58
C ALA A 26 17.41 3.50 -6.00
N TRP A 27 16.22 3.79 -6.54
CA TRP A 27 16.08 4.43 -7.84
C TRP A 27 16.58 5.88 -7.83
N SER A 28 16.35 6.62 -6.75
CA SER A 28 16.75 8.02 -6.61
C SER A 28 18.28 8.21 -6.68
N ILE A 29 19.05 7.26 -6.13
CA ILE A 29 20.52 7.29 -6.12
C ILE A 29 21.16 6.76 -7.42
N THR A 30 20.37 6.12 -8.29
CA THR A 30 20.88 5.55 -9.54
C THR A 30 21.28 6.67 -10.53
N PRO A 31 22.43 6.57 -11.22
CA PRO A 31 22.89 7.57 -12.17
C PRO A 31 22.18 7.45 -13.53
N VAL A 32 20.86 7.69 -13.53
CA VAL A 32 20.02 7.76 -14.73
C VAL A 32 19.66 9.22 -15.07
N PRO A 33 19.38 9.54 -16.35
CA PRO A 33 18.89 10.85 -16.76
C PRO A 33 17.63 11.28 -16.00
N LEU A 34 17.42 12.59 -15.83
CA LEU A 34 16.29 13.13 -15.06
C LEU A 34 14.93 12.58 -15.50
N TRP A 35 14.70 12.46 -16.82
CA TRP A 35 13.45 11.93 -17.35
C TRP A 35 13.25 10.45 -16.96
N GLY A 36 14.30 9.63 -17.01
CA GLY A 36 14.26 8.23 -16.59
C GLY A 36 14.04 8.10 -15.08
N LYS A 37 14.59 9.01 -14.27
CA LYS A 37 14.28 9.10 -12.84
C LYS A 37 12.80 9.33 -12.62
N VAL A 38 12.23 10.36 -13.24
CA VAL A 38 10.83 10.72 -13.06
C VAL A 38 9.92 9.57 -13.45
N VAL A 39 10.11 8.97 -14.63
CA VAL A 39 9.30 7.83 -15.09
C VAL A 39 9.37 6.65 -14.11
N GLY A 40 10.58 6.31 -13.63
CA GLY A 40 10.76 5.22 -12.68
C GLY A 40 10.26 5.51 -11.25
N LEU A 41 10.03 6.79 -10.89
CA LEU A 41 9.46 7.17 -9.58
C LEU A 41 7.94 7.35 -9.60
N VAL A 42 7.36 7.78 -10.73
CA VAL A 42 5.92 8.02 -10.84
C VAL A 42 5.10 6.75 -10.53
N ILE A 43 5.53 5.61 -11.08
CA ILE A 43 4.85 4.32 -10.87
C ILE A 43 4.85 3.91 -9.38
N PRO A 44 6.00 3.77 -8.69
CA PRO A 44 6.02 3.34 -7.30
C PRO A 44 5.32 4.33 -6.36
N ILE A 45 5.45 5.65 -6.59
CA ILE A 45 4.74 6.65 -5.78
C ILE A 45 3.22 6.52 -5.96
N SER A 46 2.75 6.31 -7.19
CA SER A 46 1.32 6.07 -7.46
C SER A 46 0.84 4.81 -6.74
N LEU A 47 1.63 3.74 -6.75
CA LEU A 47 1.31 2.50 -6.04
C LEU A 47 1.24 2.69 -4.51
N MET A 48 2.08 3.54 -3.92
CA MET A 48 1.95 3.89 -2.50
C MET A 48 0.61 4.56 -2.21
N GLY A 49 0.20 5.52 -3.05
CA GLY A 49 -1.10 6.20 -2.93
C GLY A 49 -2.28 5.23 -3.04
N VAL A 50 -2.26 4.34 -4.04
CA VAL A 50 -3.30 3.31 -4.22
C VAL A 50 -3.33 2.34 -3.03
N SER A 51 -2.17 1.94 -2.50
CA SER A 51 -2.10 1.03 -1.34
C SER A 51 -2.76 1.64 -0.11
N ILE A 52 -2.55 2.93 0.14
CA ILE A 52 -3.21 3.66 1.23
C ILE A 52 -4.72 3.77 1.00
N PHE A 53 -5.14 4.07 -0.23
CA PHE A 53 -6.56 4.14 -0.59
C PHE A 53 -7.28 2.81 -0.33
N VAL A 54 -6.70 1.70 -0.79
CA VAL A 54 -7.23 0.35 -0.55
C VAL A 54 -7.30 0.03 0.95
N LEU A 55 -6.28 0.40 1.74
CA LEU A 55 -6.33 0.25 3.19
C LEU A 55 -7.50 1.02 3.82
N ILE A 56 -7.75 2.25 3.36
CA ILE A 56 -8.87 3.07 3.85
C ILE A 56 -10.21 2.41 3.52
N GLU A 57 -10.39 1.91 2.28
CA GLU A 57 -11.60 1.18 1.89
C GLU A 57 -11.80 -0.06 2.76
N ARG A 58 -10.75 -0.88 2.96
CA ARG A 58 -10.83 -2.05 3.83
C ARG A 58 -11.17 -1.72 5.28
N ILE A 59 -10.62 -0.63 5.82
CA ILE A 59 -10.97 -0.17 7.17
C ILE A 59 -12.45 0.26 7.22
N LYS A 60 -12.96 0.92 6.17
CA LYS A 60 -14.37 1.32 6.08
C LYS A 60 -15.29 0.10 5.99
N GLU A 61 -14.99 -0.88 5.13
CA GLU A 61 -15.73 -2.15 5.01
C GLU A 61 -15.83 -2.85 6.37
N ILE A 62 -14.68 -3.12 7.02
CA ILE A 62 -14.62 -3.78 8.34
C ILE A 62 -15.41 -3.02 9.41
N ARG A 63 -15.39 -1.68 9.37
CA ARG A 63 -16.12 -0.83 10.34
C ARG A 63 -17.61 -0.77 10.05
N SER A 64 -18.00 -0.77 8.78
CA SER A 64 -19.40 -0.72 8.35
C SER A 64 -20.17 -1.99 8.73
N GLY A 65 -19.46 -3.09 8.97
CA GLY A 65 -20.10 -4.37 9.23
C GLY A 65 -20.71 -4.98 7.97
N GLU A 66 -20.34 -4.47 6.78
CA GLU A 66 -20.24 -5.28 5.57
C GLU A 66 -19.16 -6.34 5.84
N GLU A 67 -19.54 -7.33 6.66
CA GLU A 67 -18.68 -8.42 7.03
C GLU A 67 -18.35 -9.17 5.75
N ASP A 68 -17.14 -8.94 5.23
CA ASP A 68 -16.15 -10.00 5.04
C ASP A 68 -16.80 -11.35 4.70
N ASP A 69 -17.53 -11.39 3.58
CA ASP A 69 -18.35 -12.53 3.12
C ASP A 69 -17.48 -13.76 2.79
N LEU A 70 -16.17 -13.65 2.97
CA LEU A 70 -15.22 -14.75 3.01
C LEU A 70 -15.45 -15.71 4.18
N SER A 71 -16.15 -15.33 5.25
CA SER A 71 -16.51 -16.28 6.31
C SER A 71 -17.64 -17.25 5.94
N LYS A 72 -18.21 -17.14 4.73
CA LYS A 72 -19.24 -18.06 4.21
C LYS A 72 -18.71 -19.19 3.32
N TYR A 73 -17.39 -19.29 3.13
CA TYR A 73 -16.76 -20.36 2.37
C TYR A 73 -15.75 -21.13 3.21
#